data_AF-A0A3D2G5E1-F1
#
_entry.id   AF-A0A3D2G5E1-F1
#
_cell.length_a   1.000
_cell.length_b   1.000
_cell.length_c   1.000
_cell.angle_alpha   90.00
_cell.angle_beta   90.00
_cell.angle_gamma   90.00
#
_symmetry.space_group_name_H-M   'P 1'
#
loop_
_entity.id
_entity.type
_entity.pdbx_description
1 polymer ?
#
loop_
_entity_poly.entity_id
_entity_poly.type
_entity_poly.pdbx_seq_one_letter_code
_entity_poly.pdbx_strand_id
1 'polypeptide(L)'
;MKHDEKKEYTVRPVECSTRPIHYDPKLCIGCNRCVDTCQCDILMPNQEKGKPPVVMYPGECYYCGACVMVCPRKGAITLEHPLMNQAKFVPIKKQCHI
;
A
#
# COMPACT_ATOMS: atom_id res chain seq x y z
N MET A 1 -12.93 -37.30 -6.00
CA MET A 1 -11.76 -36.40 -5.87
C MET A 1 -11.89 -35.74 -4.51
N LYS A 2 -10.99 -36.07 -3.55
CA LYS A 2 -11.15 -35.70 -2.14
C LYS A 2 -11.24 -34.17 -2.02
N HIS A 3 -12.28 -33.70 -1.35
CA HIS A 3 -12.56 -32.29 -1.13
C HIS A 3 -11.49 -31.70 -0.21
N ASP A 4 -10.83 -30.67 -0.74
CA ASP A 4 -10.30 -29.47 -0.06
C ASP A 4 -10.21 -29.56 1.48
N GLU A 5 -9.10 -30.12 1.98
CA GLU A 5 -8.74 -30.02 3.39
C GLU A 5 -8.24 -28.59 3.64
N LYS A 6 -9.09 -27.74 4.23
CA LYS A 6 -8.75 -26.36 4.58
C LYS A 6 -7.67 -26.36 5.66
N LYS A 7 -6.42 -26.21 5.26
CA LYS A 7 -5.32 -25.95 6.19
C LYS A 7 -5.42 -24.51 6.69
N GLU A 8 -5.46 -24.38 8.01
CA GLU A 8 -5.45 -23.09 8.68
C GLU A 8 -4.00 -22.61 8.81
N TYR A 9 -3.69 -21.49 8.14
CA TYR A 9 -2.37 -20.86 8.18
C TYR A 9 -2.47 -19.57 8.96
N THR A 10 -1.54 -19.37 9.90
CA THR A 10 -1.43 -18.12 10.66
C THR A 10 -0.19 -17.36 10.18
N VAL A 11 -0.36 -16.06 9.96
CA VAL A 11 0.71 -15.17 9.52
C VAL A 11 0.71 -13.93 10.41
N ARG A 12 1.90 -13.37 10.62
CA ARG A 12 2.09 -12.13 11.37
C ARG A 12 2.73 -11.09 10.45
N PRO A 13 2.40 -9.80 10.58
CA PRO A 13 3.10 -8.75 9.86
C PRO A 13 4.59 -8.81 10.15
N VAL A 14 5.41 -8.74 9.10
CA VAL A 14 6.87 -8.69 9.22
C VAL A 14 7.26 -7.28 9.64
N GLU A 15 8.00 -7.19 10.75
CA GLU A 15 8.59 -5.94 11.20
C GLU A 15 9.68 -5.49 10.22
N CYS A 16 9.57 -4.26 9.73
CA CYS A 16 10.55 -3.67 8.83
C CYS A 16 10.69 -2.18 9.13
N SER A 17 11.85 -1.60 8.79
CA SER A 17 12.08 -0.16 8.87
C SER A 17 11.29 0.62 7.81
N THR A 18 10.83 -0.04 6.76
CA THR A 18 10.08 0.59 5.67
C THR A 18 8.58 0.64 5.98
N ARG A 19 7.94 1.76 5.62
CA ARG A 19 6.49 1.93 5.70
C ARG A 19 5.97 2.51 4.39
N PRO A 20 5.87 1.69 3.34
CA PRO A 20 5.57 2.16 1.99
C PRO A 20 4.11 2.62 1.85
N ILE A 21 3.18 1.99 2.56
CA ILE A 21 1.74 2.19 2.38
C ILE A 21 1.11 2.79 3.62
N HIS A 22 0.36 3.86 3.42
CA HIS A 22 -0.44 4.51 4.45
C HIS A 22 -1.90 4.54 4.04
N TYR A 23 -2.80 4.24 4.97
CA TYR A 23 -4.24 4.28 4.76
C TYR A 23 -4.87 5.39 5.58
N ASP A 24 -5.82 6.12 4.98
CA ASP A 24 -6.75 6.95 5.74
C ASP A 24 -7.98 6.12 6.14
N PRO A 25 -8.17 5.78 7.43
CA PRO A 25 -9.27 4.95 7.88
C PRO A 25 -10.64 5.61 7.73
N LYS A 26 -10.72 6.93 7.52
CA LYS A 26 -11.99 7.64 7.29
C LYS A 26 -12.45 7.52 5.84
N LEU A 27 -11.52 7.37 4.91
CA LEU A 27 -11.80 7.32 3.47
C LEU A 27 -11.82 5.91 2.92
N CYS A 28 -11.04 5.00 3.51
CA CYS A 28 -10.96 3.61 3.09
C CYS A 28 -12.26 2.86 3.42
N ILE A 29 -12.78 2.15 2.43
CA ILE A 29 -14.04 1.38 2.54
C ILE A 29 -13.79 -0.14 2.65
N GLY A 30 -12.53 -0.58 2.76
CA GLY A 30 -12.18 -2.00 2.84
C GLY A 30 -12.57 -2.83 1.61
N CYS A 31 -12.55 -2.24 0.40
CA CYS A 31 -12.95 -2.93 -0.84
C CYS A 31 -11.91 -3.92 -1.39
N ASN A 32 -10.72 -3.99 -0.79
CA ASN A 32 -9.61 -4.90 -1.14
C ASN A 32 -9.07 -4.84 -2.58
N ARG A 33 -9.50 -3.89 -3.42
CA ARG A 33 -8.95 -3.73 -4.79
C ARG A 33 -7.43 -3.49 -4.83
N CYS A 34 -6.88 -2.87 -3.78
CA CYS A 34 -5.43 -2.71 -3.64
C CYS A 34 -4.70 -4.03 -3.33
N VAL A 35 -5.37 -4.98 -2.65
CA VAL A 35 -4.86 -6.33 -2.40
C VAL A 35 -4.78 -7.08 -3.73
N ASP A 36 -5.87 -7.12 -4.48
CA ASP A 36 -5.95 -7.88 -5.74
C ASP A 36 -4.97 -7.39 -6.82
N THR A 37 -4.64 -6.10 -6.84
CA THR A 37 -3.71 -5.54 -7.83
C THR A 37 -2.24 -5.72 -7.47
N CYS A 38 -1.92 -6.04 -6.22
CA CYS A 38 -0.54 -6.06 -5.75
C CYS A 38 0.20 -7.28 -6.30
N GLN A 39 1.18 -7.07 -7.17
CA GLN A 39 1.95 -8.17 -7.77
C GLN A 39 2.94 -8.84 -6.80
N CYS A 40 3.10 -8.26 -5.61
CA CYS A 40 4.04 -8.70 -4.59
C CYS A 40 3.33 -9.29 -3.36
N ASP A 41 1.98 -9.35 -3.36
CA ASP A 41 1.16 -9.88 -2.27
C ASP A 41 1.50 -9.33 -0.87
N ILE A 42 1.93 -8.06 -0.79
CA ILE A 42 2.32 -7.44 0.49
C ILE A 42 1.12 -7.04 1.36
N LEU A 43 -0.08 -7.05 0.79
CA LEU A 43 -1.31 -6.60 1.41
C LEU A 43 -2.22 -7.80 1.66
N MET A 44 -2.86 -7.84 2.83
CA MET A 44 -3.82 -8.88 3.18
C MET A 44 -5.16 -8.24 3.56
N PRO A 45 -6.31 -8.84 3.17
CA PRO A 45 -7.61 -8.36 3.61
C PRO A 45 -7.69 -8.29 5.13
N ASN A 46 -8.34 -7.25 5.65
CA ASN A 46 -8.59 -7.15 7.08
C ASN A 46 -9.67 -8.17 7.49
N GLN A 47 -9.54 -8.73 8.70
CA GLN A 47 -10.57 -9.59 9.28
C GLN A 47 -11.86 -8.81 9.56
N GLU A 48 -11.73 -7.52 9.90
CA GLU A 48 -12.87 -6.62 10.08
C GLU A 48 -13.31 -5.99 8.76
N LYS A 49 -14.58 -6.22 8.38
CA LYS A 49 -15.15 -5.62 7.17
C LYS A 49 -15.16 -4.10 7.25
N GLY A 50 -14.79 -3.45 6.14
CA GLY A 50 -14.75 -1.99 6.03
C GLY A 50 -13.48 -1.34 6.59
N LYS A 51 -12.60 -2.10 7.26
CA LYS A 51 -11.30 -1.59 7.70
C LYS A 51 -10.26 -1.64 6.57
N PRO A 52 -9.21 -0.80 6.63
CA PRO A 52 -8.10 -0.87 5.69
C PRO A 52 -7.41 -2.24 5.71
N PRO A 53 -6.92 -2.74 4.56
CA PRO A 53 -6.08 -3.93 4.50
C PRO A 53 -4.83 -3.82 5.36
N VAL A 54 -4.33 -4.97 5.81
CA VAL A 54 -3.12 -5.06 6.61
C VAL A 54 -1.91 -5.13 5.68
N VAL A 55 -0.87 -4.35 5.96
CA VAL A 55 0.42 -4.44 5.26
C VAL A 55 1.24 -5.52 5.95
N MET A 56 1.35 -6.70 5.33
CA MET A 56 2.01 -7.87 5.92
C MET A 56 3.51 -7.90 5.66
N TYR A 57 3.92 -7.51 4.45
CA TYR A 57 5.31 -7.60 3.99
C TYR A 57 5.81 -6.26 3.44
N PRO A 58 5.92 -5.21 4.28
CA PRO A 58 6.25 -3.87 3.82
C PRO A 58 7.60 -3.78 3.07
N GLY A 59 8.58 -4.62 3.44
CA GLY A 59 9.91 -4.65 2.81
C GLY A 59 9.90 -5.14 1.36
N GLU A 60 8.89 -5.90 0.95
CA GLU A 60 8.78 -6.47 -0.40
C GLU A 60 8.08 -5.51 -1.38
N CYS A 61 7.75 -4.29 -0.94
CA CYS A 61 7.09 -3.31 -1.80
C CYS A 61 8.03 -2.75 -2.87
N TYR A 62 7.65 -2.89 -4.14
CA TYR A 62 8.38 -2.32 -5.29
C TYR A 62 8.09 -0.83 -5.54
N TYR A 63 7.25 -0.19 -4.72
CA TYR A 63 6.86 1.21 -4.88
C TYR A 63 6.26 1.55 -6.26
N CYS A 64 5.55 0.59 -6.89
CA CYS A 64 4.98 0.77 -8.23
C CYS A 64 3.75 1.69 -8.28
N GLY A 65 3.08 1.91 -7.14
CA GLY A 65 1.91 2.81 -7.05
C GLY A 65 0.60 2.25 -7.61
N ALA A 66 0.55 1.01 -8.11
CA ALA A 66 -0.66 0.40 -8.67
C ALA A 66 -1.84 0.42 -7.67
N CYS A 67 -1.57 0.17 -6.40
CA CYS A 67 -2.56 0.22 -5.32
C CYS A 67 -3.22 1.61 -5.16
N VAL A 68 -2.47 2.69 -5.38
CA VAL A 68 -2.97 4.07 -5.32
C VAL A 68 -3.79 4.39 -6.56
N MET A 69 -3.33 3.96 -7.74
CA MET A 69 -4.03 4.20 -9.01
C MET A 69 -5.39 3.49 -9.09
N VAL A 70 -5.48 2.26 -8.56
CA VAL A 70 -6.71 1.47 -8.63
C VAL A 70 -7.76 1.87 -7.58
N CYS A 71 -7.35 2.62 -6.55
CA CYS A 71 -8.22 2.94 -5.43
C CYS A 71 -9.37 3.86 -5.88
N PRO A 72 -10.65 3.46 -5.70
CA PRO A 72 -11.78 4.30 -6.09
C PRO A 72 -11.96 5.54 -5.21
N ARG A 73 -11.37 5.55 -4.01
CA ARG A 73 -11.41 6.65 -3.05
C ARG A 73 -10.08 7.39 -3.08
N LYS A 74 -10.03 8.50 -3.80
CA LYS A 74 -8.82 9.34 -3.89
C LYS A 74 -8.35 9.72 -2.48
N GLY A 75 -7.06 9.52 -2.20
CA GLY A 75 -6.45 9.81 -0.91
C GLY A 75 -6.67 8.77 0.19
N ALA A 76 -7.47 7.72 -0.04
CA ALA A 76 -7.66 6.66 0.96
C ALA A 76 -6.40 5.80 1.18
N ILE A 77 -5.51 5.76 0.20
CA ILE A 77 -4.22 5.08 0.25
C ILE A 77 -3.15 6.02 -0.32
N THR A 78 -2.00 6.07 0.35
CA THR A 78 -0.84 6.84 -0.09
C THR A 78 0.39 5.94 -0.12
N LEU A 79 1.23 6.12 -1.14
CA LEU A 79 2.51 5.45 -1.28
C LEU A 79 3.63 6.43 -0.91
N GLU A 80 4.44 6.07 0.09
CA GLU A 80 5.65 6.78 0.48
C GLU A 80 6.87 6.06 -0.12
N HIS A 81 7.64 6.77 -0.96
CA HIS A 81 8.89 6.23 -1.50
C HIS A 81 9.99 6.30 -0.44
N PRO A 82 10.98 5.39 -0.47
CA PRO A 82 12.14 5.49 0.41
C PRO A 82 12.91 6.78 0.10
N LEU A 83 13.61 7.34 1.09
CA LEU A 83 14.30 8.63 0.97
C LEU A 83 15.18 8.73 -0.29
N MET A 84 15.85 7.65 -0.66
CA MET A 84 16.70 7.57 -1.85
C MET A 84 15.95 7.77 -3.19
N ASN A 85 14.64 7.48 -3.22
CA ASN A 85 13.80 7.58 -4.42
C ASN A 85 12.86 8.81 -4.38
N GLN A 86 12.91 9.63 -3.33
CA GLN A 86 12.07 10.82 -3.23
C GLN A 86 12.61 11.93 -4.13
N ALA A 87 11.78 12.44 -5.02
CA ALA A 87 12.13 13.60 -5.83
C ALA A 87 12.29 14.84 -4.94
N LYS A 88 13.48 15.45 -4.96
CA LYS A 88 13.69 16.77 -4.37
C LYS A 88 13.17 17.83 -5.34
N PHE A 89 11.91 18.20 -5.20
CA PHE A 89 11.34 19.33 -5.94
C PHE A 89 11.99 20.63 -5.45
N VAL A 90 13.00 21.11 -6.18
CA VAL A 90 13.60 22.42 -5.93
C VAL A 90 12.77 23.45 -6.68
N PRO A 91 12.23 24.49 -6.01
CA PRO A 91 11.52 25.54 -6.72
C PRO A 91 12.47 26.21 -7.70
N ILE A 92 11.99 26.45 -8.93
CA ILE A 92 12.76 27.21 -9.92
C ILE A 92 12.95 28.61 -9.33
N LYS A 93 14.20 29.00 -9.07
CA LYS A 93 14.53 30.39 -8.76
C LYS A 93 14.09 31.21 -9.98
N LYS A 94 13.05 32.04 -9.85
CA LYS A 94 12.68 32.98 -10.90
C LYS A 94 13.93 33.81 -11.20
N GLN A 95 14.46 33.65 -12.41
CA GLN A 95 15.66 34.35 -12.84
C GLN A 95 15.40 35.85 -12.70
N CYS A 96 16.35 36.57 -12.08
CA CYS A 96 16.28 38.01 -11.92
C CYS A 96 15.91 38.64 -13.25
N HIS A 97 14.79 39.35 -13.29
CA HIS A 97 14.45 40.20 -14.41
C HIS A 97 15.59 41.21 -14.58
N ILE A 98 16.19 41.21 -15.78
CA ILE A 98 17.20 42.18 -16.19
C ILE A 98 16.58 43.58 -16.26
#